data_AF-A0A958YC07-F1
#
_entry.id   AF-A0A958YC07-F1
#
_cell.length_a   1.000
_cell.length_b   1.000
_cell.length_c   1.000
_cell.angle_alpha   90.00
_cell.angle_beta   90.00
_cell.angle_gamma   90.00
#
_symmetry.space_group_name_H-M   'P 1'
#
loop_
_entity.id
_entity.type
_entity.pdbx_description
1 polymer ?
#
loop_
_entity_poly.entity_id
_entity_poly.type
_entity_poly.pdbx_seq_one_letter_code
_entity_poly.pdbx_strand_id
1 'polypeptide(L)'
;MIEIDKNLFVGSLIDFENNQFDPDFYFVQACKEPCHRKAVGYSGRAPEENHPEYLIAYRERKIILNMIDPPTGKYFDNILFESSLD
;
A
#
# COMPACT_ATOMS: atom_id res chain seq x y z
N MET A 1 -3.27 -10.74 -12.21
CA MET A 1 -2.21 -11.05 -11.23
C MET A 1 -1.23 -12.04 -11.81
N ILE A 2 0.05 -11.91 -11.49
CA ILE A 2 1.14 -12.84 -11.87
C ILE A 2 1.70 -13.43 -10.57
N GLU A 3 1.75 -14.75 -10.46
CA GLU A 3 2.40 -15.43 -9.34
C GLU A 3 3.93 -15.34 -9.51
N ILE A 4 4.63 -14.78 -8.53
CA ILE A 4 6.09 -14.60 -8.56
C ILE A 4 6.82 -15.51 -7.57
N ASP A 5 6.10 -16.01 -6.57
CA ASP A 5 6.51 -17.05 -5.61
C ASP A 5 5.23 -17.75 -5.12
N LYS A 6 5.36 -18.90 -4.46
CA LYS A 6 4.23 -19.69 -3.96
C LYS A 6 3.30 -18.82 -3.09
N ASN A 7 2.07 -18.62 -3.55
CA ASN A 7 1.05 -17.77 -2.91
C ASN A 7 1.43 -16.26 -2.83
N LEU A 8 2.38 -15.80 -3.64
CA LEU A 8 2.75 -14.39 -3.75
C LEU A 8 2.47 -13.88 -5.16
N PHE A 9 1.58 -12.90 -5.26
CA PHE A 9 1.11 -12.38 -6.52
C PHE A 9 1.38 -10.89 -6.67
N VAL A 10 1.75 -10.47 -7.87
CA VAL A 10 1.84 -9.06 -8.26
C VAL A 10 0.69 -8.74 -9.22
N GLY A 11 -0.01 -7.64 -8.95
CA GLY A 11 -1.20 -7.24 -9.69
C GLY A 11 -1.37 -5.73 -9.78
N SER A 12 -2.32 -5.33 -10.61
CA SER A 12 -2.77 -3.96 -10.79
C SER A 12 -3.83 -3.57 -9.75
N LEU A 13 -4.25 -2.30 -9.75
CA LEU A 13 -5.41 -1.85 -8.98
C LEU A 13 -6.68 -2.63 -9.34
N ILE A 14 -6.88 -2.98 -10.62
CA ILE A 14 -8.04 -3.75 -11.08
C ILE A 14 -8.04 -5.15 -10.46
N ASP A 15 -6.87 -5.77 -10.37
CA ASP A 15 -6.73 -7.07 -9.70
C ASP A 15 -7.12 -6.97 -8.22
N PHE A 16 -6.67 -5.93 -7.52
CA PHE A 16 -7.11 -5.68 -6.15
C PHE A 16 -8.63 -5.49 -6.08
N GLU A 17 -9.21 -4.63 -6.91
CA GLU A 17 -10.65 -4.31 -6.85
C GLU A 17 -11.53 -5.54 -7.05
N ASN A 18 -11.11 -6.47 -7.91
CA ASN A 18 -11.80 -7.73 -8.18
C ASN A 18 -11.69 -8.76 -7.04
N ASN A 19 -10.62 -8.69 -6.22
CA ASN A 19 -10.32 -9.71 -5.20
C ASN A 19 -10.38 -9.17 -3.76
N GLN A 20 -10.63 -7.87 -3.53
CA GLN A 20 -10.56 -7.25 -2.20
C GLN A 20 -11.55 -7.81 -1.16
N PHE A 21 -12.57 -8.55 -1.60
CA PHE A 21 -13.57 -9.20 -0.74
C PHE A 21 -13.31 -10.70 -0.57
N ASP A 22 -12.34 -11.26 -1.29
CA ASP A 22 -11.92 -12.64 -1.13
C ASP A 22 -11.15 -12.78 0.21
N PRO A 23 -11.59 -13.64 1.14
CA PRO A 23 -10.93 -13.82 2.42
C PRO A 23 -9.57 -14.53 2.31
N ASP A 24 -9.27 -15.20 1.20
CA ASP A 24 -8.01 -15.91 1.00
C ASP A 24 -6.86 -14.96 0.61
N PHE A 25 -7.17 -13.69 0.31
CA PHE A 25 -6.17 -12.68 -0.04
C PHE A 25 -5.87 -11.71 1.10
N TYR A 26 -4.56 -11.44 1.23
CA TYR A 26 -4.02 -10.26 1.89
C TYR A 26 -3.40 -9.35 0.84
N PHE A 27 -3.51 -8.04 1.03
CA PHE A 27 -3.02 -7.08 0.05
C PHE A 27 -1.99 -6.11 0.64
N VAL A 28 -0.91 -5.92 -0.11
CA VAL A 28 -0.03 -4.76 0.03
C VAL A 28 -0.34 -3.82 -1.12
N GLN A 29 -0.99 -2.71 -0.82
CA GLN A 29 -1.24 -1.64 -1.79
C GLN A 29 -0.06 -0.67 -1.78
N ALA A 30 0.95 -0.97 -2.60
CA ALA A 30 2.14 -0.14 -2.79
C ALA A 30 1.86 1.08 -3.69
N CYS A 31 0.84 1.87 -3.38
CA CYS A 31 0.37 2.99 -4.20
C CYS A 31 -0.15 4.16 -3.36
N LYS A 32 0.47 5.33 -3.52
CA LYS A 32 -0.08 6.58 -2.99
C LYS A 32 -1.42 6.92 -3.65
N GLU A 33 -1.41 6.96 -4.98
CA GLU A 33 -2.58 7.28 -5.80
C GLU A 33 -3.10 6.03 -6.51
N PRO A 34 -4.40 5.71 -6.42
CA PRO A 34 -5.41 6.34 -5.58
C PRO A 34 -5.47 5.76 -4.14
N CYS A 35 -4.66 4.76 -3.81
CA CYS A 35 -4.92 3.84 -2.70
C CYS A 35 -4.77 4.50 -1.32
N HIS A 36 -3.57 4.97 -0.97
CA HIS A 36 -3.32 5.64 0.31
C HIS A 36 -4.16 6.91 0.47
N ARG A 37 -4.29 7.71 -0.61
CA ARG A 37 -5.15 8.89 -0.61
C ARG A 37 -6.59 8.57 -0.25
N LYS A 38 -7.20 7.58 -0.90
CA LYS A 38 -8.57 7.18 -0.61
C LYS A 38 -8.70 6.58 0.80
N ALA A 39 -7.69 5.83 1.26
CA ALA A 39 -7.71 5.19 2.56
C ALA A 39 -7.65 6.19 3.73
N VAL A 40 -6.84 7.24 3.60
CA VAL A 40 -6.63 8.27 4.64
C VAL A 40 -7.57 9.47 4.47
N GLY A 41 -7.99 9.79 3.24
CA GLY A 41 -9.01 10.81 2.96
C GLY A 41 -8.48 12.26 2.82
N TYR A 42 -7.19 12.45 2.50
CA TYR A 42 -6.64 13.80 2.30
C TYR A 42 -6.80 14.31 0.86
N SER A 43 -7.04 15.62 0.72
CA SER A 43 -7.17 16.29 -0.59
C SER A 43 -5.87 16.95 -1.07
N GLY A 44 -4.96 17.26 -0.15
CA GLY A 44 -3.68 17.92 -0.43
C GLY A 44 -2.63 17.00 -1.05
N ARG A 45 -1.36 17.44 -1.08
CA ARG A 45 -0.27 16.60 -1.62
C ARG A 45 0.03 15.37 -0.75
N ALA A 46 -0.18 15.46 0.56
CA ALA A 46 0.04 14.39 1.53
C ALA A 46 -0.88 14.65 2.75
N PRO A 47 -1.03 13.68 3.68
CA PRO A 47 -1.58 13.94 5.01
C PRO A 47 -0.72 14.96 5.78
N GLU A 48 -1.21 15.41 6.93
CA GLU A 48 -0.39 16.16 7.89
C GLU A 48 0.81 15.32 8.35
N GLU A 49 1.97 15.94 8.55
CA GLU A 49 3.24 15.24 8.82
C GLU A 49 3.20 14.35 10.08
N ASN A 50 2.41 14.75 11.07
CA ASN A 50 2.18 14.01 12.31
C ASN A 50 0.98 13.05 12.24
N HIS A 51 0.39 12.83 11.06
CA HIS A 51 -0.73 11.91 10.91
C HIS A 51 -0.27 10.48 11.22
N PRO A 52 -1.00 9.72 12.06
CA PRO A 52 -0.58 8.37 12.47
C PRO A 52 -0.44 7.41 11.28
N GLU A 53 -1.21 7.66 10.22
CA GLU A 53 -1.16 6.87 8.97
C GLU A 53 -0.38 7.57 7.84
N TYR A 54 0.56 8.49 8.15
CA TYR A 54 1.27 9.27 7.12
C TYR A 54 1.98 8.39 6.10
N LEU A 55 2.73 7.39 6.55
CA LEU A 55 3.46 6.45 5.69
C LEU A 55 2.62 5.22 5.34
N ILE A 56 1.84 4.71 6.29
CA ILE A 56 1.16 3.43 6.19
C ILE A 56 -0.22 3.53 6.82
N ALA A 57 -1.25 3.09 6.09
CA ALA A 57 -2.58 2.88 6.64
C ALA A 57 -2.87 1.38 6.76
N TYR A 58 -3.48 0.98 7.89
CA TYR A 58 -3.81 -0.41 8.18
C TYR A 58 -5.32 -0.63 8.12
N ARG A 59 -5.76 -1.61 7.34
CA ARG A 59 -7.13 -2.13 7.38
C ARG A 59 -7.01 -3.65 7.48
N GLU A 60 -7.97 -4.32 8.10
CA GLU A 60 -7.98 -5.77 8.39
C GLU A 60 -6.99 -6.66 7.59
N ARG A 61 -7.20 -6.84 6.28
CA ARG A 61 -6.34 -7.66 5.39
C ARG A 61 -5.53 -6.85 4.38
N LYS A 62 -5.25 -5.57 4.69
CA LYS A 62 -4.66 -4.60 3.77
C LYS A 62 -3.66 -3.69 4.48
N ILE A 63 -2.43 -3.68 3.98
CA ILE A 63 -1.46 -2.63 4.26
C ILE A 63 -1.44 -1.70 3.05
N ILE A 64 -1.55 -0.39 3.30
CA ILE A 64 -1.70 0.63 2.26
C ILE A 64 -0.58 1.66 2.41
N LEU A 65 0.33 1.70 1.46
CA LEU A 65 1.57 2.47 1.55
C LEU A 65 1.42 3.82 0.85
N ASN A 66 1.90 4.89 1.48
CA ASN A 66 2.11 6.19 0.85
C ASN A 66 3.35 6.15 -0.06
N MET A 67 3.33 5.28 -1.07
CA MET A 67 4.46 5.00 -1.94
C MET A 67 4.27 5.68 -3.29
N ILE A 68 5.31 6.40 -3.72
CA ILE A 68 5.42 6.96 -5.09
C ILE A 68 6.51 6.19 -5.84
N ASP A 69 6.63 6.42 -7.16
CA ASP A 69 7.70 5.87 -7.99
C ASP A 69 8.78 6.93 -8.29
N PRO A 70 9.68 7.24 -7.34
CA PRO A 70 10.76 8.18 -7.59
C PRO A 70 11.86 7.52 -8.43
N PRO A 71 12.72 8.33 -9.09
CA PRO A 71 13.87 7.80 -9.84
C PRO A 71 14.97 7.19 -8.95
N THR A 72 14.82 7.24 -7.62
CA THR A 72 15.80 6.69 -6.66
C THR A 72 15.15 6.29 -5.35
N GLY A 73 15.64 5.21 -4.73
CA GLY A 73 15.11 4.69 -3.46
C GLY A 73 15.40 5.56 -2.23
N LYS A 74 16.19 6.64 -2.35
CA LYS A 74 16.55 7.53 -1.22
C LYS A 74 15.36 8.25 -0.58
N TYR A 75 14.20 8.23 -1.24
CA TYR A 75 12.97 8.87 -0.76
C TYR A 75 12.06 7.93 0.02
N PHE A 76 12.45 6.66 0.20
CA PHE A 76 11.72 5.71 1.01
C PHE A 76 12.32 5.61 2.39
N ASP A 77 11.45 5.69 3.40
CA ASP A 77 11.77 5.31 4.76
C ASP A 77 11.71 3.78 4.87
N ASN A 78 12.66 3.18 5.59
CA ASN A 78 12.79 1.71 5.73
C ASN A 78 11.53 1.07 6.31
N ILE A 79 10.80 1.82 7.15
CA ILE A 79 9.54 1.36 7.73
C ILE A 79 8.53 0.90 6.66
N LEU A 80 8.57 1.46 5.44
CA LEU A 80 7.70 1.02 4.33
C LEU A 80 7.95 -0.43 3.87
N PHE A 81 9.12 -1.00 4.17
CA PHE A 81 9.51 -2.36 3.79
C PHE A 81 9.55 -3.32 4.99
N GLU A 82 9.77 -2.79 6.18
CA GLU A 82 9.97 -3.58 7.40
C GLU A 82 8.68 -3.79 8.20
N SER A 83 7.65 -2.95 7.99
CA SER A 83 6.40 -2.98 8.79
C SER A 83 5.60 -4.29 8.72
N SER A 84 5.94 -5.20 7.81
CA SER A 84 5.31 -6.51 7.67
C SER A 84 6.21 -7.67 8.11
N LEU A 85 7.34 -7.39 8.77
CA LEU A 85 8.29 -8.40 9.25
C LEU A 85 8.00 -8.89 10.68
N ASP A 86 7.12 -8.21 11.40
CA ASP A 86 6.65 -8.60 12.74
C ASP A 86 5.40 -9.51 12.68
#